data_AF-A0A0F9N072-F1
#
_entry.id   AF-A0A0F9N072-F1
#
_cell.length_a   1.000
_cell.length_b   1.000
_cell.length_c   1.000
_cell.angle_alpha   90.00
_cell.angle_beta   90.00
_cell.angle_gamma   90.00
#
_symmetry.space_group_name_H-M   'P 1'
#
loop_
_entity.id
_entity.type
_entity.pdbx_description
1 polymer ?
#
loop_
_entity_poly.entity_id
_entity_poly.type
_entity_poly.pdbx_seq_one_letter_code
_entity_poly.pdbx_strand_id
1 'polypeptide(L)'
;MGCDIHLYIEKKKKGKWVMAQGVVADEDGNLNVPYPDLKYTGRNYELFGFLAGVRNPENQYFETKGFPKNASKEVKNIFKSWGRDAHTPSYLTLAELKEVDWKDRMIKVSGMKQKDQLKKLKKTLKTKNPDYNLLYDYCQWTNQEDYESFEVSIPISFYFKDFYRDVVDKISMYDWRCEKEEIRIVFWFDN
;
A
#
# COMPACT_ATOMS: atom_id res chain seq x y z
N MET A 1 7.03 12.42 12.78
CA MET A 1 7.33 12.55 11.34
C MET A 1 6.49 11.51 10.61
N GLY A 2 5.88 11.91 9.50
CA GLY A 2 5.04 11.01 8.69
C GLY A 2 5.91 10.21 7.73
N CYS A 3 5.47 9.01 7.38
CA CYS A 3 6.10 8.17 6.37
C CYS A 3 5.05 7.92 5.28
N ASP A 4 5.45 8.02 4.03
CA ASP A 4 4.66 7.83 2.82
C ASP A 4 5.27 6.72 1.96
N ILE A 5 4.47 6.20 1.03
CA ILE A 5 4.88 5.16 0.09
C ILE A 5 5.09 5.76 -1.30
N HIS A 6 6.18 5.38 -1.96
CA HIS A 6 6.46 5.69 -3.35
C HIS A 6 6.38 4.39 -4.14
N LEU A 7 5.40 4.30 -5.06
CA LEU A 7 5.11 3.09 -5.81
C LEU A 7 5.13 3.38 -7.32
N TYR A 8 5.81 2.51 -8.06
CA TYR A 8 5.97 2.57 -9.50
C TYR A 8 5.63 1.23 -10.12
N ILE A 9 5.12 1.23 -11.35
CA ILE A 9 4.70 0.03 -12.06
C ILE A 9 5.65 -0.22 -13.22
N GLU A 10 6.17 -1.43 -13.29
CA GLU A 10 7.01 -1.89 -14.39
C GLU A 10 6.37 -3.11 -15.04
N LYS A 11 6.53 -3.21 -16.36
CA LYS A 11 6.14 -4.38 -17.14
C LYS A 11 7.33 -4.95 -17.89
N LYS A 12 7.32 -6.26 -18.12
CA LYS A 12 8.41 -6.96 -18.79
C LYS A 12 8.15 -7.02 -20.29
N LYS A 13 8.90 -6.24 -21.05
CA LYS A 13 8.85 -6.20 -22.52
C LYS A 13 10.13 -6.76 -23.11
N LYS A 14 10.04 -7.81 -23.93
CA LYS A 14 11.20 -8.48 -24.56
C LYS A 14 12.31 -8.84 -23.56
N GLY A 15 11.92 -9.37 -22.40
CA GLY A 15 12.85 -9.80 -21.34
C GLY A 15 13.42 -8.68 -20.46
N LYS A 16 13.05 -7.41 -20.69
CA LYS A 16 13.51 -6.26 -19.89
C LYS A 16 12.34 -5.59 -19.18
N TRP A 17 12.55 -5.18 -17.95
CA TRP A 17 11.58 -4.35 -17.22
C TRP A 17 11.64 -2.92 -17.74
N VAL A 18 10.49 -2.42 -18.17
CA VAL A 18 10.28 -1.05 -18.61
C VAL A 18 9.17 -0.44 -17.77
N MET A 19 9.26 0.86 -17.53
CA MET A 19 8.21 1.57 -16.80
C MET A 19 6.89 1.48 -17.56
N ALA A 20 5.80 1.13 -16.85
CA ALA A 20 4.46 1.01 -17.42
C ALA A 20 3.67 2.32 -17.34
N GLN A 21 4.15 3.28 -16.54
CA GLN A 21 3.58 4.61 -16.35
C GLN A 21 4.35 5.65 -17.17
N GLY A 22 3.68 6.75 -17.54
CA GLY A 22 4.37 7.94 -18.03
C GLY A 22 5.17 8.60 -16.90
N VAL A 23 6.32 9.18 -17.23
CA VAL A 23 7.09 10.04 -16.31
C VAL A 23 7.26 11.41 -16.90
N VAL A 24 7.14 12.42 -16.04
CA VAL A 24 7.41 13.83 -16.37
C VAL A 24 8.49 14.33 -15.44
N ALA A 25 9.34 15.22 -15.94
CA ALA A 25 10.27 15.96 -15.08
C ALA A 25 9.51 17.11 -14.40
N ASP A 26 9.77 17.34 -13.12
CA ASP A 26 9.36 18.57 -12.44
C ASP A 26 10.28 19.75 -12.81
N GLU A 27 10.03 20.92 -12.21
CA GLU A 27 10.79 22.15 -12.46
C GLU A 27 12.28 22.01 -12.14
N ASP A 28 12.63 21.10 -11.20
CA ASP A 28 13.99 20.80 -10.79
C ASP A 28 14.62 19.66 -11.61
N GLY A 29 13.91 19.13 -12.61
CA GLY A 29 14.37 18.04 -13.48
C GLY A 29 14.24 16.64 -12.88
N ASN A 30 13.59 16.50 -11.72
CA ASN A 30 13.36 15.19 -11.10
C ASN A 30 12.20 14.48 -11.80
N LEU A 31 12.41 13.21 -12.12
CA LEU A 31 11.38 12.39 -12.75
C LEU A 31 10.32 11.99 -11.72
N ASN A 32 9.05 12.17 -12.08
CA ASN A 32 7.91 11.74 -11.27
C ASN A 32 6.79 11.20 -12.16
N VAL A 33 5.89 10.43 -11.59
CA VAL A 33 4.67 10.01 -12.28
C VAL A 33 3.60 11.09 -12.04
N PRO A 34 3.06 11.73 -13.10
CA PRO A 34 2.09 12.80 -12.93
C PRO A 34 0.77 12.26 -12.36
N TYR A 35 0.09 13.06 -11.55
CA TYR A 35 -1.30 12.77 -11.20
C TYR A 35 -2.20 12.98 -12.44
N PRO A 36 -3.20 12.12 -12.72
CA PRO A 36 -3.73 11.02 -11.90
C PRO A 36 -3.16 9.62 -12.23
N ASP A 37 -2.04 9.52 -12.96
CA ASP A 37 -1.53 8.23 -13.42
C ASP A 37 -1.06 7.37 -12.25
N LEU A 38 -1.87 6.36 -11.85
CA LEU A 38 -1.49 5.20 -11.03
C LEU A 38 -0.62 5.47 -9.79
N LYS A 39 -0.69 6.66 -9.22
CA LYS A 39 0.05 7.03 -8.03
C LYS A 39 -0.81 6.69 -6.81
N TYR A 40 -0.49 5.60 -6.12
CA TYR A 40 -1.05 5.36 -4.79
C TYR A 40 -0.32 6.26 -3.79
N THR A 41 -1.02 7.27 -3.28
CA THR A 41 -0.49 8.23 -2.29
C THR A 41 -1.13 8.05 -0.91
N GLY A 42 -1.83 6.95 -0.67
CA GLY A 42 -2.53 6.72 0.58
C GLY A 42 -1.57 6.39 1.72
N ARG A 43 -1.55 7.22 2.76
CA ARG A 43 -0.83 6.93 4.00
C ARG A 43 -1.61 5.94 4.85
N ASN A 44 -1.19 4.69 4.86
CA ASN A 44 -1.79 3.63 5.66
C ASN A 44 -0.69 2.74 6.26
N TYR A 45 -0.34 2.96 7.54
CA TYR A 45 0.76 2.23 8.17
C TYR A 45 0.52 0.74 8.32
N GLU A 46 -0.74 0.29 8.38
CA GLU A 46 -1.03 -1.15 8.35
C GLU A 46 -0.77 -1.74 6.96
N LEU A 47 -1.01 -0.98 5.88
CA LEU A 47 -0.65 -1.41 4.53
C LEU A 47 0.87 -1.46 4.38
N PHE A 48 1.58 -0.51 4.97
CA PHE A 48 3.04 -0.46 4.90
C PHE A 48 3.66 -1.63 5.69
N GLY A 49 3.07 -1.94 6.85
CA GLY A 49 3.33 -3.15 7.61
C GLY A 49 3.08 -4.40 6.78
N PHE A 50 1.89 -4.52 6.19
CA PHE A 50 1.50 -5.65 5.33
C PHE A 50 2.47 -5.89 4.16
N LEU A 51 2.89 -4.82 3.48
CA LEU A 51 3.76 -4.89 2.30
C LEU A 51 5.25 -5.13 2.62
N ALA A 52 5.74 -4.62 3.75
CA ALA A 52 7.19 -4.57 4.01
C ALA A 52 7.60 -4.50 5.49
N GLY A 53 6.67 -4.70 6.42
CA GLY A 53 6.89 -4.61 7.87
C GLY A 53 7.16 -3.19 8.37
N VAL A 54 6.89 -2.17 7.57
CA VAL A 54 7.17 -0.77 7.92
C VAL A 54 6.12 -0.28 8.92
N ARG A 55 6.58 0.20 10.08
CA ARG A 55 5.79 0.70 11.24
C ARG A 55 4.94 -0.36 11.96
N ASN A 56 4.57 -1.45 11.31
CA ASN A 56 3.84 -2.58 11.88
C ASN A 56 4.44 -3.90 11.34
N PRO A 57 5.58 -4.37 11.88
CA PRO A 57 6.23 -5.60 11.43
C PRO A 57 5.42 -6.87 11.75
N GLU A 58 4.57 -6.85 12.77
CA GLU A 58 3.72 -7.98 13.14
C GLU A 58 2.63 -8.30 12.11
N ASN A 59 2.23 -7.31 11.29
CA ASN A 59 1.29 -7.49 10.19
C ASN A 59 1.97 -7.81 8.85
N GLN A 60 3.30 -7.99 8.80
CA GLN A 60 4.03 -8.23 7.55
C GLN A 60 3.59 -9.53 6.86
N TYR A 61 3.16 -9.40 5.61
CA TYR A 61 2.77 -10.53 4.77
C TYR A 61 3.83 -10.88 3.73
N PHE A 62 4.42 -9.87 3.09
CA PHE A 62 5.45 -10.08 2.07
C PHE A 62 6.84 -9.87 2.64
N GLU A 63 7.76 -10.78 2.30
CA GLU A 63 9.18 -10.56 2.56
C GLU A 63 9.73 -9.41 1.70
N THR A 64 10.56 -8.56 2.31
CA THR A 64 11.18 -7.44 1.60
C THR A 64 12.32 -7.94 0.71
N LYS A 65 12.27 -7.65 -0.59
CA LYS A 65 13.25 -8.16 -1.57
C LYS A 65 14.39 -7.19 -1.88
N GLY A 66 14.37 -6.00 -1.29
CA GLY A 66 15.28 -4.92 -1.65
C GLY A 66 14.91 -4.27 -3.00
N PHE A 67 15.71 -3.30 -3.41
CA PHE A 67 15.52 -2.64 -4.71
C PHE A 67 15.88 -3.59 -5.87
N PRO A 68 15.02 -3.74 -6.90
CA PRO A 68 15.28 -4.68 -7.98
C PRO A 68 16.48 -4.25 -8.84
N LYS A 69 17.52 -5.10 -8.91
CA LYS A 69 18.73 -4.86 -9.74
C LYS A 69 18.40 -4.62 -11.22
N ASN A 70 17.34 -5.25 -11.70
CA ASN A 70 16.85 -5.17 -13.07
C ASN A 70 15.72 -4.15 -13.27
N ALA A 71 15.51 -3.20 -12.36
CA ALA A 71 14.61 -2.07 -12.59
C ALA A 71 14.93 -1.33 -13.90
N SER A 72 13.88 -0.75 -14.46
CA SER A 72 13.93 0.20 -15.57
C SER A 72 14.84 1.39 -15.23
N LYS A 73 15.29 2.09 -16.27
CA LYS A 73 16.22 3.22 -16.12
C LYS A 73 15.55 4.35 -15.33
N GLU A 74 14.28 4.59 -15.59
CA GLU A 74 13.45 5.61 -14.99
C GLU A 74 13.31 5.37 -13.49
N VAL A 75 12.83 4.19 -13.08
CA VAL A 75 12.65 3.84 -11.65
C VAL A 75 13.99 3.87 -10.90
N LYS A 76 15.10 3.46 -11.53
CA LYS A 76 16.46 3.57 -10.97
C LYS A 76 16.86 5.02 -10.71
N ASN A 77 16.58 5.92 -11.64
CA ASN A 77 16.93 7.33 -11.49
C ASN A 77 16.11 7.97 -10.38
N ILE A 78 14.81 7.66 -10.32
CA ILE A 78 13.92 8.17 -9.28
C ILE A 78 14.35 7.65 -7.90
N PHE A 79 14.60 6.34 -7.75
CA PHE A 79 15.09 5.79 -6.49
C PHE A 79 16.40 6.44 -6.03
N LYS A 80 17.33 6.72 -6.96
CA LYS A 80 18.58 7.40 -6.65
C LYS A 80 18.39 8.86 -6.20
N SER A 81 17.41 9.58 -6.76
CA SER A 81 17.18 10.98 -6.38
C SER A 81 16.66 11.11 -4.95
N TRP A 82 15.93 10.12 -4.44
CA TRP A 82 15.55 10.04 -3.02
C TRP A 82 16.74 9.80 -2.08
N GLY A 83 17.86 9.28 -2.57
CA GLY A 83 19.09 9.12 -1.80
C GLY A 83 18.89 8.31 -0.51
N ARG A 84 19.10 8.96 0.64
CA ARG A 84 19.01 8.32 1.98
C ARG A 84 17.58 8.30 2.54
N ASP A 85 16.68 9.08 1.95
CA ASP A 85 15.29 9.16 2.40
C ASP A 85 14.48 7.94 1.94
N ALA A 86 14.83 7.35 0.79
CA ALA A 86 14.25 6.09 0.35
C ALA A 86 14.73 4.92 1.20
N HIS A 87 13.83 4.37 2.02
CA HIS A 87 14.09 3.21 2.85
C HIS A 87 13.14 2.03 2.53
N THR A 88 13.56 0.85 2.98
CA THR A 88 12.84 -0.43 2.80
C THR A 88 12.32 -0.66 1.35
N PRO A 89 13.18 -0.56 0.32
CA PRO A 89 12.76 -0.81 -1.05
C PRO A 89 12.36 -2.28 -1.23
N SER A 90 11.34 -2.53 -2.04
CA SER A 90 10.88 -3.86 -2.39
C SER A 90 10.15 -3.87 -3.73
N TYR A 91 9.76 -5.05 -4.19
CA TYR A 91 8.94 -5.22 -5.38
C TYR A 91 8.05 -6.47 -5.30
N LEU A 92 6.86 -6.39 -5.88
CA LEU A 92 5.89 -7.49 -5.93
C LEU A 92 5.32 -7.61 -7.33
N THR A 93 5.29 -8.81 -7.87
CA THR A 93 4.62 -9.10 -9.14
C THR A 93 3.11 -9.05 -8.97
N LEU A 94 2.39 -8.82 -10.07
CA LEU A 94 0.93 -8.90 -10.07
C LEU A 94 0.45 -10.31 -9.66
N ALA A 95 1.19 -11.36 -10.02
CA ALA A 95 0.88 -12.73 -9.61
C ALA A 95 0.91 -12.86 -8.08
N GLU A 96 1.97 -12.39 -7.43
CA GLU A 96 2.08 -12.42 -5.96
C GLU A 96 0.96 -11.61 -5.27
N LEU A 97 0.57 -10.47 -5.84
CA LEU A 97 -0.55 -9.68 -5.33
C LEU A 97 -1.90 -10.37 -5.51
N LYS A 98 -2.08 -11.15 -6.59
CA LYS A 98 -3.30 -11.93 -6.86
C LYS A 98 -3.40 -13.20 -6.01
N GLU A 99 -2.26 -13.73 -5.54
CA GLU A 99 -2.21 -14.89 -4.63
C GLU A 99 -2.67 -14.55 -3.21
N VAL A 100 -2.71 -13.27 -2.85
CA VAL A 100 -3.27 -12.84 -1.57
C VAL A 100 -4.77 -13.14 -1.54
N ASP A 101 -5.20 -13.80 -0.47
CA ASP A 101 -6.61 -13.96 -0.16
C ASP A 101 -7.19 -12.67 0.43
N TRP A 102 -7.48 -11.70 -0.44
CA TRP A 102 -7.96 -10.38 -0.01
C TRP A 102 -9.30 -10.43 0.74
N LYS A 103 -10.14 -11.42 0.46
CA LYS A 103 -11.50 -11.49 1.00
C LYS A 103 -11.51 -12.06 2.41
N ASP A 104 -10.79 -13.15 2.63
CA ASP A 104 -10.90 -13.89 3.89
C ASP A 104 -9.75 -13.57 4.86
N ARG A 105 -8.69 -12.88 4.40
CA ARG A 105 -7.60 -12.43 5.27
C ARG A 105 -8.01 -11.25 6.12
N MET A 106 -7.75 -11.39 7.41
CA MET A 106 -7.97 -10.35 8.42
C MET A 106 -6.64 -9.70 8.79
N ILE A 107 -6.68 -8.40 9.12
CA ILE A 107 -5.57 -7.66 9.73
C ILE A 107 -6.01 -7.09 11.07
N LYS A 108 -5.06 -7.01 12.00
CA LYS A 108 -5.27 -6.32 13.28
C LYS A 108 -5.07 -4.83 13.07
N VAL A 109 -6.08 -4.05 13.46
CA VAL A 109 -6.03 -2.60 13.46
C VAL A 109 -6.20 -2.12 14.89
N SER A 110 -5.30 -1.24 15.34
CA SER A 110 -5.35 -0.66 16.66
C SER A 110 -5.30 0.87 16.63
N GLY A 111 -5.74 1.47 17.73
CA GLY A 111 -5.74 2.92 17.93
C GLY A 111 -6.66 3.30 19.08
N MET A 112 -7.09 4.55 19.10
CA MET A 112 -8.00 5.12 20.08
C MET A 112 -9.26 5.68 19.39
N LYS A 113 -10.42 5.36 19.95
CA LYS A 113 -11.72 5.79 19.43
C LYS A 113 -12.65 6.20 20.58
N GLN A 114 -13.53 7.16 20.33
CA GLN A 114 -14.54 7.59 21.29
C GLN A 114 -15.38 6.39 21.77
N LYS A 115 -15.58 6.26 23.08
CA LYS A 115 -16.20 5.11 23.77
C LYS A 115 -17.53 4.69 23.16
N ASP A 116 -18.42 5.63 22.88
CA ASP A 116 -19.74 5.33 22.32
C ASP A 116 -19.67 4.79 20.88
N GLN A 117 -18.76 5.34 20.07
CA GLN A 117 -18.55 4.87 18.71
C GLN A 117 -17.85 3.50 18.70
N LEU A 118 -16.89 3.29 19.62
CA LEU A 118 -16.25 1.99 19.82
C LEU A 118 -17.26 0.92 20.26
N LYS A 119 -18.21 1.27 21.13
CA LYS A 119 -19.31 0.37 21.53
C LYS A 119 -20.19 -0.02 20.35
N LYS A 120 -20.51 0.92 19.45
CA LYS A 120 -21.25 0.64 18.21
C LYS A 120 -20.47 -0.31 17.30
N LEU A 121 -19.20 -0.03 17.05
CA LEU A 121 -18.32 -0.90 16.26
C LEU A 121 -18.24 -2.32 16.86
N LYS A 122 -17.92 -2.44 18.16
CA LYS A 122 -17.86 -3.74 18.87
C LYS A 122 -19.18 -4.50 18.81
N LYS A 123 -20.33 -3.81 18.72
CA LYS A 123 -21.64 -4.44 18.56
C LYS A 123 -21.82 -5.01 17.15
N THR A 124 -21.46 -4.29 16.09
CA THR A 124 -21.61 -4.77 14.71
C THR A 124 -20.65 -5.92 14.40
N LEU A 125 -19.43 -5.88 14.95
CA LEU A 125 -18.43 -6.97 14.82
C LEU A 125 -18.92 -8.33 15.35
N LYS A 126 -19.92 -8.37 16.23
CA LYS A 126 -20.53 -9.62 16.74
C LYS A 126 -21.64 -10.17 15.85
N THR A 127 -22.03 -9.45 14.80
CA THR A 127 -23.09 -9.86 13.88
C THR A 127 -22.53 -10.62 12.69
N LYS A 128 -23.39 -11.30 11.92
CA LYS A 128 -22.98 -11.97 10.68
C LYS A 128 -22.51 -10.99 9.59
N ASN A 129 -22.95 -9.73 9.65
CA ASN A 129 -22.62 -8.68 8.69
C ASN A 129 -22.08 -7.44 9.43
N PRO A 130 -20.81 -7.45 9.86
CA PRO A 130 -20.22 -6.29 10.52
C PRO A 130 -20.21 -5.04 9.63
N ASP A 131 -20.51 -3.90 10.23
CA ASP A 131 -20.32 -2.60 9.58
C ASP A 131 -18.92 -2.06 9.92
N TYR A 132 -17.97 -2.32 9.01
CA TYR A 132 -16.59 -1.87 9.16
C TYR A 132 -16.41 -0.36 8.93
N ASN A 133 -17.40 0.35 8.37
CA ASN A 133 -17.31 1.82 8.23
C ASN A 133 -17.27 2.51 9.59
N LEU A 134 -17.84 1.88 10.62
CA LEU A 134 -17.76 2.36 12.01
C LEU A 134 -16.35 2.33 12.59
N LEU A 135 -15.38 1.71 11.92
CA LEU A 135 -13.97 1.84 12.31
C LEU A 135 -13.54 3.30 12.29
N TYR A 136 -13.94 4.05 11.26
CA TYR A 136 -13.54 5.43 11.08
C TYR A 136 -14.51 6.41 11.77
N ASP A 137 -14.07 7.59 12.19
CA ASP A 137 -12.67 7.96 12.37
C ASP A 137 -12.12 7.41 13.68
N TYR A 138 -10.81 7.17 13.70
CA TYR A 138 -10.06 6.86 14.92
C TYR A 138 -8.70 7.54 14.84
N CYS A 139 -8.05 7.73 15.98
CA CYS A 139 -6.72 8.32 16.05
C CYS A 139 -5.72 7.29 16.61
N GLN A 140 -4.44 7.46 16.36
CA GLN A 140 -3.42 6.57 16.94
C GLN A 140 -3.26 6.83 18.44
N TRP A 141 -3.40 8.08 18.88
CA TRP A 141 -3.27 8.46 20.27
C TRP A 141 -4.03 9.76 20.58
N THR A 142 -4.61 9.84 21.77
CA THR A 142 -5.18 11.06 22.36
C THR A 142 -5.20 10.94 23.88
N ASN A 143 -5.24 12.06 24.59
CA ASN A 143 -5.41 12.12 26.04
C ASN A 143 -6.85 12.46 26.47
N GLN A 144 -7.80 12.53 25.53
CA GLN A 144 -9.20 12.82 25.84
C GLN A 144 -9.85 11.66 26.61
N GLU A 145 -10.52 11.97 27.72
CA GLU A 145 -11.09 10.97 28.64
C GLU A 145 -12.20 10.12 28.02
N ASP A 146 -12.88 10.61 26.99
CA ASP A 146 -13.96 9.91 26.30
C ASP A 146 -13.47 8.96 25.20
N TYR A 147 -12.15 8.82 25.02
CA TYR A 147 -11.53 7.84 24.12
C TYR A 147 -11.05 6.60 24.87
N GLU A 148 -11.08 5.46 24.17
CA GLU A 148 -10.58 4.18 24.66
C GLU A 148 -9.72 3.55 23.56
N SER A 149 -8.63 2.90 23.96
CA SER A 149 -7.83 2.09 23.04
C SER A 149 -8.62 0.88 22.56
N PHE A 150 -8.41 0.48 21.31
CA PHE A 150 -8.98 -0.73 20.75
C PHE A 150 -7.96 -1.48 19.91
N GLU A 151 -8.21 -2.78 19.76
CA GLU A 151 -7.64 -3.64 18.74
C GLU A 151 -8.79 -4.46 18.17
N VAL A 152 -8.94 -4.46 16.84
CA VAL A 152 -9.97 -5.25 16.15
C VAL A 152 -9.39 -5.89 14.90
N SER A 153 -9.91 -7.07 14.54
CA SER A 153 -9.59 -7.73 13.28
C SER A 153 -10.59 -7.32 12.21
N ILE A 154 -10.10 -6.83 11.06
CA ILE A 154 -10.92 -6.39 9.93
C ILE A 154 -10.40 -7.00 8.62
N PRO A 155 -11.26 -7.32 7.64
CA PRO A 155 -10.81 -7.86 6.35
C PRO A 155 -9.92 -6.88 5.61
N ILE A 156 -8.82 -7.38 5.03
CA ILE A 156 -7.91 -6.53 4.24
C ILE A 156 -8.56 -6.00 2.96
N SER A 157 -9.54 -6.72 2.39
CA SER A 157 -10.36 -6.24 1.27
C SER A 157 -11.09 -4.94 1.60
N PHE A 158 -11.54 -4.76 2.84
CA PHE A 158 -12.14 -3.51 3.29
C PHE A 158 -11.06 -2.48 3.63
N TYR A 159 -10.07 -2.87 4.43
CA TYR A 159 -9.11 -1.94 5.01
C TYR A 159 -8.10 -1.37 3.99
N PHE A 160 -7.75 -2.17 2.98
CA PHE A 160 -6.86 -1.80 1.88
C PHE A 160 -7.62 -1.58 0.56
N LYS A 161 -8.93 -1.30 0.62
CA LYS A 161 -9.79 -1.15 -0.57
C LYS A 161 -9.23 -0.17 -1.60
N ASP A 162 -8.65 0.95 -1.16
CA ASP A 162 -8.11 1.97 -2.05
C ASP A 162 -6.82 1.48 -2.72
N PHE A 163 -5.93 0.79 -1.99
CA PHE A 163 -4.76 0.15 -2.58
C PHE A 163 -5.16 -0.93 -3.58
N TYR A 164 -6.12 -1.79 -3.22
CA TYR A 164 -6.61 -2.83 -4.12
C TYR A 164 -7.17 -2.24 -5.41
N ARG A 165 -8.08 -1.27 -5.29
CA ARG A 165 -8.67 -0.56 -6.44
C ARG A 165 -7.60 0.17 -7.27
N ASP A 166 -6.73 0.94 -6.64
CA ASP A 166 -5.84 1.86 -7.35
C ASP A 166 -4.56 1.20 -7.87
N VAL A 167 -4.19 0.04 -7.33
CA VAL A 167 -2.98 -0.69 -7.69
C VAL A 167 -3.34 -2.04 -8.29
N VAL A 168 -3.96 -2.95 -7.54
CA VAL A 168 -4.19 -4.34 -7.99
C VAL A 168 -5.15 -4.40 -9.19
N ASP A 169 -6.30 -3.74 -9.10
CA ASP A 169 -7.30 -3.73 -10.17
C ASP A 169 -6.77 -3.00 -11.41
N LYS A 170 -6.21 -1.79 -11.23
CA LYS A 170 -5.70 -1.02 -12.37
C LYS A 170 -4.52 -1.72 -13.04
N ILE A 171 -3.59 -2.32 -12.30
CA ILE A 171 -2.50 -3.10 -12.90
C ILE A 171 -3.02 -4.34 -13.63
N SER A 172 -4.06 -4.99 -13.12
CA SER A 172 -4.74 -6.08 -13.83
C SER A 172 -5.36 -5.59 -15.16
N MET A 173 -5.74 -4.32 -15.27
CA MET A 173 -6.13 -3.72 -16.55
C MET A 173 -4.97 -3.54 -17.54
N TYR A 174 -3.71 -3.54 -17.10
CA TYR A 174 -2.55 -3.56 -18.00
C TYR A 174 -2.20 -4.98 -18.44
N ASP A 175 -2.47 -5.97 -17.60
CA ASP A 175 -2.24 -7.40 -17.84
C ASP A 175 -3.02 -7.89 -19.08
N TRP A 176 -4.33 -7.60 -19.17
CA TRP A 176 -5.14 -8.07 -20.31
C TRP A 176 -4.74 -7.46 -21.66
N ARG A 177 -4.03 -6.31 -21.66
CA ARG A 177 -3.58 -5.64 -22.89
C ARG A 177 -2.20 -6.09 -23.35
N CYS A 178 -1.47 -6.87 -22.54
CA CYS A 178 -0.10 -7.26 -22.84
C CYS A 178 -0.01 -8.78 -22.99
N GLU A 179 0.56 -9.26 -24.10
CA GLU A 179 0.78 -10.70 -24.34
C GLU A 179 1.68 -11.31 -23.25
N LYS A 180 1.10 -11.96 -22.23
CA LYS A 180 1.84 -12.70 -21.18
C LYS A 180 3.00 -11.91 -20.55
N GLU A 181 2.97 -10.57 -20.56
CA GLU A 181 4.05 -9.73 -20.02
C GLU A 181 3.92 -9.70 -18.49
N GLU A 182 4.97 -10.07 -17.78
CA GLU A 182 4.99 -9.98 -16.31
C GLU A 182 4.90 -8.50 -15.88
N ILE A 183 4.01 -8.19 -14.94
CA ILE A 183 3.88 -6.85 -14.35
C ILE A 183 4.29 -6.90 -12.88
N ARG A 184 4.93 -5.85 -12.38
CA ARG A 184 5.27 -5.68 -10.97
C ARG A 184 5.10 -4.25 -10.50
N ILE A 185 4.88 -4.11 -9.20
CA ILE A 185 5.13 -2.86 -8.48
C ILE A 185 6.56 -2.86 -7.95
N VAL A 186 7.19 -1.69 -7.98
CA VAL A 186 8.44 -1.39 -7.28
C VAL A 186 8.13 -0.25 -6.33
N PHE A 187 8.45 -0.42 -5.05
CA PHE A 187 8.10 0.58 -4.05
C PHE A 187 9.16 0.74 -2.97
N TRP A 188 9.11 1.87 -2.29
CA TRP A 188 9.90 2.21 -1.09
C TRP A 188 9.13 3.24 -0.27
N PHE A 189 9.68 3.60 0.89
CA PHE A 189 9.07 4.53 1.83
C PHE A 189 10.02 5.70 2.12
N ASP A 190 9.48 6.85 2.53
CA ASP A 190 10.26 7.98 3.02
C ASP A 190 10.27 8.07 4.57
N ASN A 191 11.25 8.79 5.11
CA ASN A 191 11.49 8.95 6.55
C ASN A 191 10.78 10.15 7.18
#